data_AF-A0A9Q0ZST4-F1
#
_entry.id   AF-A0A9Q0ZST4-F1
#
_cell.length_a   1.000
_cell.length_b   1.000
_cell.length_c   1.000
_cell.angle_alpha   90.00
_cell.angle_beta   90.00
_cell.angle_gamma   90.00
#
_symmetry.space_group_name_H-M   'P 1'
#
loop_
_entity.id
_entity.type
_entity.pdbx_description
1 polymer ?
#
loop_
_entity_poly.entity_id
_entity_poly.type
_entity_poly.pdbx_seq_one_letter_code
_entity_poly.pdbx_strand_id
1 'polypeptide(L)'
;MHSFGYRANAVLTFALTILALMCAIASFSDNFNFPSPSAEIQIVGFNGFKKKPHGNDEVSLTMNITADLQSLFTWNTKQLFIFVAAEYETPQNSLNQVSLWDAIILAKEHAKFLDSDQEQVSFCRSGKQSSR
;
A
#
# COMPACT_ATOMS: atom_id res chain seq x y z
N MET A 1 18.15 -37.12 -44.68
CA MET A 1 16.94 -36.27 -44.83
C MET A 1 16.83 -35.38 -43.60
N HIS A 2 17.14 -34.08 -43.73
CA HIS A 2 16.90 -33.12 -42.65
C HIS A 2 15.42 -32.75 -42.69
N SER A 3 14.57 -33.62 -42.12
CA SER A 3 13.12 -33.44 -42.18
C SER A 3 12.72 -32.11 -41.56
N PHE A 4 11.74 -31.42 -42.14
CA PHE A 4 11.29 -30.10 -41.69
C PHE A 4 10.95 -30.08 -40.19
N GLY A 5 10.39 -31.18 -39.68
CA GLY A 5 10.10 -31.37 -38.26
C GLY A 5 11.33 -31.29 -37.34
N TYR A 6 12.52 -31.72 -37.78
CA TYR A 6 13.73 -31.64 -36.96
C TYR A 6 14.23 -30.19 -36.82
N ARG A 7 14.09 -29.37 -37.87
CA ARG A 7 14.37 -27.91 -37.80
C ARG A 7 13.40 -27.22 -36.84
N ALA A 8 12.11 -27.53 -36.97
CA ALA A 8 11.08 -26.96 -36.11
C ALA A 8 11.29 -27.34 -34.63
N ASN A 9 11.65 -28.60 -34.34
CA ASN A 9 11.93 -29.04 -32.99
C ASN A 9 13.15 -28.35 -32.37
N ALA A 10 14.20 -28.10 -33.16
CA ALA A 10 15.39 -27.36 -32.70
C ALA A 10 15.05 -25.90 -32.34
N VAL A 11 14.25 -25.22 -33.16
CA VAL A 11 13.81 -23.83 -32.87
C VAL A 11 12.90 -23.80 -31.63
N LEU A 12 11.98 -24.75 -31.51
CA LEU A 12 11.04 -24.84 -30.39
C LEU A 12 11.76 -25.13 -29.07
N THR A 13 12.68 -26.09 -29.05
CA THR A 13 13.48 -26.38 -27.85
C THR A 13 14.39 -25.22 -27.46
N PHE A 14 14.97 -24.52 -28.44
CA PHE A 14 15.75 -23.30 -28.17
C PHE A 14 14.88 -22.18 -27.57
N ALA A 15 13.67 -21.96 -28.10
CA ALA A 15 12.74 -20.97 -27.53
C ALA A 15 12.32 -21.33 -26.09
N LEU A 16 12.00 -22.61 -25.85
CA LEU A 16 11.61 -23.09 -24.52
C LEU A 16 12.75 -23.01 -23.49
N THR A 17 13.99 -23.25 -23.90
CA THR A 17 15.16 -23.15 -23.00
C THR A 17 15.46 -21.71 -22.63
N ILE A 18 15.37 -20.75 -23.57
CA ILE A 18 15.49 -19.33 -23.25
C ILE A 18 14.38 -18.89 -22.29
N LEU A 19 13.14 -19.31 -22.54
CA LEU A 19 12.02 -18.98 -21.67
C LEU A 19 12.23 -19.54 -20.26
N ALA A 20 12.63 -20.81 -20.14
CA ALA A 20 12.93 -21.44 -18.85
C ALA A 20 14.06 -20.73 -18.10
N LEU A 21 15.12 -20.31 -18.81
CA LEU A 21 16.22 -19.55 -18.24
C LEU A 21 15.76 -18.17 -17.72
N MET A 22 14.95 -17.44 -18.50
CA MET A 22 14.40 -16.16 -18.05
C MET A 22 13.50 -16.32 -16.83
N CYS A 23 12.64 -17.35 -16.80
CA CYS A 23 11.81 -17.65 -15.63
C CYS A 23 12.67 -17.98 -14.40
N ALA A 24 13.74 -18.77 -14.56
CA ALA A 24 14.64 -19.09 -13.48
C ALA A 24 15.36 -17.84 -12.92
N ILE A 25 15.83 -16.95 -13.79
CA ILE A 25 16.47 -15.68 -13.38
C ILE A 25 15.46 -14.77 -12.68
N ALA A 26 14.23 -14.68 -13.18
CA ALA A 26 13.17 -13.89 -12.54
C ALA A 26 12.83 -14.41 -11.13
N SER A 27 12.61 -15.73 -10.97
CA SER A 27 12.36 -16.32 -9.65
C SER A 27 13.55 -16.20 -8.70
N PHE A 28 14.78 -16.27 -9.21
CA PHE A 28 15.97 -16.05 -8.40
C PHE A 28 16.07 -14.60 -7.93
N SER A 29 15.78 -13.64 -8.80
CA SER A 29 15.76 -12.21 -8.46
C SER A 29 14.73 -11.88 -7.40
N ASP A 30 13.54 -12.50 -7.46
CA ASP A 30 12.50 -12.31 -6.43
C ASP A 30 12.92 -12.92 -5.07
N ASN A 31 13.62 -14.06 -5.07
CA ASN A 31 14.10 -14.69 -3.83
C ASN A 31 15.23 -13.90 -3.15
N PHE A 32 16.01 -13.12 -3.91
CA PHE A 32 17.11 -12.34 -3.35
C PHE A 32 16.68 -10.96 -2.83
N ASN A 33 15.45 -10.55 -3.14
CA ASN A 33 14.93 -9.26 -2.70
C ASN A 33 14.22 -9.41 -1.34
N PHE A 34 14.98 -9.36 -0.25
CA PHE A 34 14.42 -9.34 1.11
C PHE A 34 13.83 -7.96 1.40
N PRO A 35 12.50 -7.83 1.54
CA PRO A 35 11.89 -6.55 1.83
C PRO A 35 12.04 -6.24 3.34
N SER A 36 12.81 -5.20 3.65
CA SER A 36 12.86 -4.61 5.00
C SER A 36 12.31 -3.18 4.97
N PRO A 37 11.01 -2.98 4.68
CA PRO A 37 10.42 -1.64 4.74
C PRO A 37 10.37 -1.17 6.20
N SER A 38 10.66 0.10 6.42
CA SER A 38 10.49 0.74 7.72
C SER A 38 9.47 1.87 7.56
N ALA A 39 8.42 1.84 8.36
CA ALA A 39 7.42 2.90 8.40
C ALA A 39 7.18 3.28 9.86
N GLU A 40 7.30 4.57 10.14
CA GLU A 40 7.06 5.16 11.44
C GLU A 40 6.01 6.26 11.27
N ILE A 41 4.96 6.20 12.09
CA ILE A 41 3.88 7.18 12.10
C ILE A 41 3.91 7.89 13.44
N GLN A 42 4.14 9.19 13.43
CA GLN A 42 4.13 10.03 14.62
C GLN A 42 2.93 10.97 14.58
N ILE A 43 2.08 10.91 15.62
CA ILE A 43 0.94 11.82 15.74
C ILE A 43 1.45 13.12 16.35
N VAL A 44 1.49 14.19 15.55
CA VAL A 44 2.07 15.47 15.95
C VAL A 44 1.08 16.30 16.77
N GLY A 45 -0.22 16.21 16.46
CA GLY A 45 -1.22 16.94 17.23
C GLY A 45 -2.66 16.74 16.77
N PHE A 46 -3.58 17.05 17.68
CA PHE A 46 -5.01 17.10 17.42
C PHE A 46 -5.42 18.56 17.26
N ASN A 47 -5.80 18.98 16.05
CA ASN A 47 -6.04 20.38 15.76
C ASN A 47 -7.50 20.84 15.99
N GLY A 48 -8.30 19.99 16.64
CA GLY A 48 -9.61 20.36 17.17
C GLY A 48 -10.71 19.35 16.85
N PHE A 49 -11.58 19.15 17.82
CA PHE A 49 -12.82 18.39 17.69
C PHE A 49 -13.94 19.37 17.36
N LYS A 50 -14.48 19.32 16.14
CA LYS A 50 -15.68 20.08 15.76
C LYS A 50 -16.89 19.18 15.90
N LYS A 51 -17.53 19.29 17.07
CA LYS A 51 -18.81 18.63 17.34
C LYS A 51 -19.93 19.38 16.62
N LYS A 52 -20.46 18.81 15.54
CA LYS A 52 -21.61 19.39 14.84
C LYS A 52 -22.90 19.03 15.59
N PRO A 53 -23.77 19.99 15.92
CA PRO A 53 -25.00 19.73 16.69
C PRO A 53 -25.99 18.81 15.96
N HIS A 54 -25.97 18.77 14.62
CA HIS A 54 -26.76 17.85 13.78
C HIS A 54 -25.89 17.28 12.65
N GLY A 55 -24.94 16.38 12.98
CA GLY A 55 -24.09 15.74 11.98
C GLY A 55 -22.99 14.87 12.57
N ASN A 56 -22.00 14.57 11.75
CA ASN A 56 -20.81 13.81 12.13
C ASN A 56 -19.87 14.68 12.97
N ASP A 57 -19.17 14.05 13.92
CA ASP A 57 -18.10 14.71 14.68
C ASP A 57 -16.86 14.77 13.79
N GLU A 58 -16.40 15.97 13.43
CA GLU A 58 -15.20 16.15 12.61
C GLU A 58 -13.97 16.33 13.52
N VAL A 59 -12.90 15.59 13.24
CA VAL A 59 -11.62 15.68 13.94
C VAL A 59 -10.54 15.98 12.93
N SER A 60 -9.80 17.06 13.16
CA SER A 60 -8.58 17.33 12.40
C SER A 60 -7.40 16.68 13.11
N LEU A 61 -6.76 15.72 12.47
CA LEU A 61 -5.56 15.04 12.96
C LEU A 61 -4.36 15.51 12.14
N THR A 62 -3.27 15.85 12.80
CA THR A 62 -1.99 16.10 12.14
C THR A 62 -1.05 14.96 12.46
N MET A 63 -0.59 14.26 11.42
CA MET A 63 0.32 13.12 11.55
C MET A 63 1.51 13.29 10.62
N ASN A 64 2.67 12.89 11.12
CA ASN A 64 3.91 12.87 10.37
C ASN A 64 4.21 11.41 10.02
N ILE A 65 4.25 11.10 8.73
CA ILE A 65 4.55 9.77 8.23
C ILE A 65 5.98 9.80 7.71
N THR A 66 6.81 8.96 8.31
CA THR A 66 8.16 8.68 7.83
C THR A 66 8.19 7.25 7.34
N ALA A 67 8.37 7.03 6.04
CA ALA A 67 8.47 5.69 5.49
C ALA A 67 9.65 5.57 4.52
N ASP A 68 10.43 4.50 4.71
CA ASP A 68 11.42 4.01 3.77
C ASP A 68 10.90 2.72 3.13
N LEU A 69 10.37 2.87 1.92
CA LEU A 69 9.78 1.80 1.13
C LEU A 69 10.65 1.45 -0.08
N GLN A 70 11.89 1.93 -0.13
CA GLN A 70 12.81 1.66 -1.23
C GLN A 70 13.06 0.17 -1.44
N SER A 71 12.98 -0.64 -0.38
CA SER A 71 13.15 -2.10 -0.44
C SER A 71 11.99 -2.84 -1.12
N LEU A 72 10.82 -2.19 -1.28
CA LEU A 72 9.65 -2.77 -1.93
C LEU A 72 9.67 -2.60 -3.46
N PHE A 73 10.50 -1.70 -3.98
CA PHE A 73 10.69 -1.51 -5.41
C PHE A 73 11.66 -2.56 -5.98
N THR A 74 11.10 -3.57 -6.64
CA THR A 74 11.84 -4.57 -7.41
C THR A 74 11.80 -4.26 -8.90
N TRP A 75 12.48 -5.05 -9.72
CA TRP A 75 12.41 -4.96 -11.19
C TRP A 75 10.97 -5.10 -11.75
N ASN A 76 10.08 -5.77 -11.02
CA ASN A 76 8.69 -5.99 -11.44
C ASN A 76 7.70 -4.96 -10.85
N THR A 77 8.00 -4.37 -9.69
CA THR A 77 7.09 -3.44 -9.00
C THR A 77 7.16 -2.05 -9.61
N LYS A 78 6.12 -1.66 -10.36
CA LYS A 78 6.02 -0.34 -11.03
C LYS A 78 5.33 0.75 -10.21
N GLN A 79 4.52 0.39 -9.22
CA GLN A 79 3.73 1.34 -8.44
C GLN A 79 3.41 0.76 -7.07
N LEU A 80 3.49 1.60 -6.04
CA LEU A 80 3.02 1.29 -4.69
C LEU A 80 1.82 2.17 -4.36
N PHE A 81 0.79 1.53 -3.79
CA PHE A 81 -0.35 2.20 -3.18
C PHE A 81 -0.24 2.03 -1.67
N ILE A 82 -0.16 3.14 -0.96
CA ILE A 82 -0.01 3.16 0.49
C ILE A 82 -1.21 3.92 1.03
N PHE A 83 -1.81 3.38 2.07
CA PHE A 83 -2.89 4.04 2.78
C PHE A 83 -2.72 3.81 4.27
N VAL A 84 -3.12 4.80 5.06
CA VAL A 84 -3.23 4.70 6.50
C VAL A 84 -4.71 4.61 6.82
N ALA A 85 -5.12 3.56 7.51
CA ALA A 85 -6.49 3.41 7.97
C ALA A 85 -6.52 3.39 9.51
N ALA A 86 -7.49 4.08 10.10
CA ALA A 86 -7.84 3.93 11.49
C ALA A 86 -9.00 2.96 11.63
N GLU A 87 -8.82 1.96 12.48
CA GLU A 87 -9.87 1.04 12.89
C GLU A 87 -10.33 1.41 14.29
N TYR A 88 -11.64 1.44 14.49
CA TYR A 88 -12.24 1.72 15.79
C TYR A 88 -13.46 0.86 16.04
N GLU A 89 -13.58 0.42 17.29
CA GLU A 89 -14.72 -0.35 17.76
C GLU A 89 -15.75 0.59 18.39
N THR A 90 -17.03 0.37 18.08
CA THR A 90 -18.14 1.02 18.79
C THR A 90 -19.08 -0.04 19.36
N PRO A 91 -19.85 0.26 20.43
CA PRO A 91 -20.81 -0.70 20.99
C PRO A 91 -21.85 -1.19 19.97
N GLN A 92 -22.13 -0.41 18.93
CA GLN A 92 -23.02 -0.78 17.84
C GLN A 92 -22.34 -1.58 16.71
N ASN A 93 -21.03 -1.47 16.53
CA ASN A 93 -20.32 -2.12 15.42
C ASN A 93 -18.87 -2.47 15.80
N SER A 94 -18.54 -3.75 15.69
CA SER A 94 -17.26 -4.32 16.10
C SER A 94 -16.09 -3.94 15.19
N LEU A 95 -16.34 -3.46 13.97
CA LEU A 95 -15.27 -3.05 13.07
C LEU A 95 -15.74 -1.87 12.21
N ASN A 96 -15.24 -0.68 12.52
CA ASN A 96 -15.38 0.49 11.66
C ASN A 96 -13.98 0.93 11.22
N GLN A 97 -13.78 1.03 9.91
CA GLN A 97 -12.50 1.41 9.31
C GLN A 97 -12.68 2.72 8.53
N VAL A 98 -11.77 3.67 8.75
CA VAL A 98 -11.73 4.95 8.04
C VAL A 98 -10.33 5.16 7.47
N SER A 99 -10.24 5.49 6.18
CA SER A 99 -8.98 5.89 5.55
C SER A 99 -8.63 7.31 6.01
N LEU A 100 -7.41 7.47 6.54
CA LEU A 100 -6.86 8.71 7.10
C LEU A 100 -5.79 9.37 6.22
N TRP A 101 -5.31 8.67 5.20
CA TRP A 101 -4.34 9.18 4.24
C TRP A 101 -4.13 8.12 3.15
N ASP A 102 -3.95 8.55 1.91
CA ASP A 102 -3.52 7.69 0.82
C ASP A 102 -2.49 8.39 -0.07
N ALA A 103 -1.53 7.60 -0.55
CA ALA A 103 -0.54 8.09 -1.50
C ALA A 103 -0.13 7.00 -2.50
N ILE A 104 0.28 7.50 -3.67
CA ILE A 104 0.71 6.69 -4.79
C ILE A 104 2.18 7.02 -5.08
N ILE A 105 3.06 6.03 -4.92
CA ILE A 105 4.48 6.18 -5.22
C ILE A 105 4.80 5.47 -6.53
N LEU A 106 5.20 6.26 -7.53
CA LEU A 106 5.48 5.80 -8.89
C LEU A 106 6.93 5.37 -9.10
N ALA A 107 7.86 5.82 -8.26
CA ALA A 107 9.29 5.57 -8.45
C ALA A 107 10.05 5.42 -7.13
N LYS A 108 11.11 4.59 -7.15
CA LYS A 108 11.98 4.31 -6.00
C LYS A 108 12.62 5.56 -5.40
N GLU A 109 12.91 6.55 -6.23
CA GLU A 109 13.47 7.85 -5.82
C GLU A 109 12.52 8.65 -4.92
N HIS A 110 11.21 8.42 -5.04
CA HIS A 110 10.17 9.03 -4.19
C HIS A 110 9.74 8.12 -3.04
N ALA A 111 10.34 6.95 -2.88
CA ALA A 111 9.98 5.96 -1.87
C ALA A 111 10.53 6.25 -0.47
N LYS A 112 11.31 7.32 -0.33
CA LYS A 112 11.75 7.86 0.95
C LYS A 112 11.06 9.21 1.13
N PHE A 113 9.99 9.22 1.91
CA PHE A 113 9.25 10.45 2.18
C PHE A 113 9.13 10.69 3.69
N LEU A 114 9.30 11.96 4.04
CA LEU A 114 9.12 12.55 5.35
C LEU A 114 8.03 13.58 5.14
N ASP A 115 6.77 13.15 5.21
CA ASP A 115 5.65 14.02 4.90
C ASP A 115 4.83 14.29 6.15
N SER A 116 4.60 15.58 6.39
CA SER A 116 3.79 16.07 7.50
C SER A 116 2.48 16.56 6.92
N ASP A 117 1.49 15.67 6.89
CA ASP A 117 0.17 15.97 6.34
C ASP A 117 -0.86 16.23 7.47
N GLN A 118 -1.79 17.14 7.18
CA GLN A 118 -2.88 17.49 8.08
C GLN A 118 -4.18 17.04 7.43
N GLU A 119 -4.70 15.90 7.88
CA GLU A 119 -5.94 15.36 7.35
C GLU A 119 -7.13 15.63 8.28
N GLN A 120 -8.27 15.98 7.67
CA GLN A 120 -9.52 16.24 8.38
C GLN A 120 -10.45 15.05 8.20
N VAL A 121 -10.73 14.37 9.31
CA VAL A 121 -11.46 13.10 9.33
C VAL A 121 -12.84 13.32 9.92
N SER A 122 -13.87 12.81 9.26
CA SER A 122 -15.25 12.88 9.73
C SER A 122 -15.67 11.57 10.39
N PHE A 123 -16.02 11.62 11.66
CA PHE A 123 -16.49 10.46 12.41
C PHE A 123 -18.02 10.44 12.51
N CYS A 124 -18.66 9.43 11.91
CA CYS A 124 -20.08 9.16 12.13
C CYS A 124 -20.28 8.43 13.47
N ARG A 125 -20.72 9.14 14.52
CA ARG A 125 -21.28 8.48 15.70
C ARG A 125 -22.63 7.87 15.35
N SER A 126 -22.67 6.57 15.04
CA SER A 126 -23.93 5.82 15.02
C SER A 126 -24.34 5.44 16.44
N GLY A 127 -24.80 6.43 17.20
CA GLY A 127 -25.36 6.24 18.53
C GLY A 127 -26.69 6.94 18.60
N LYS A 128 -27.79 6.18 18.58
CA LYS A 128 -29.13 6.70 18.94
C LYS A 128 -28.98 7.49 20.24
N GLN A 129 -29.29 8.78 20.20
CA GLN A 129 -29.65 9.53 21.40
C GLN A 129 -30.84 8.83 22.03
N SER A 130 -30.58 7.93 22.99
CA SER A 130 -31.58 7.51 23.96
C SER A 130 -31.81 8.70 24.88
N SER A 131 -32.72 9.58 24.46
CA SER A 131 -33.31 10.60 25.32
C SER A 131 -33.85 9.91 26.57
N ARG A 132 -33.38 10.37 27.74
CA ARG A 132 -34.23 10.38 28.93
C ARG A 132 -35.24 11.51 28.79
#